data_AF-A0A2M7KSA2-F1
#
_entry.id   AF-A0A2M7KSA2-F1
#
_cell.length_a   1.000
_cell.length_b   1.000
_cell.length_c   1.000
_cell.angle_alpha   90.00
_cell.angle_beta   90.00
_cell.angle_gamma   90.00
#
_symmetry.space_group_name_H-M   'P 1'
#
loop_
_entity.id
_entity.type
_entity.pdbx_description
1 polymer ?
#
loop_
_entity_poly.entity_id
_entity_poly.type
_entity_poly.pdbx_seq_one_letter_code
_entity_poly.pdbx_strand_id
1 'polypeptide(L)'
;MTQKLKVIPVTVRDSLLFTIELLDERPDGFSACVPELAIYTCGATEAQTLNRVRKHVAEKYEDLVSSPVPLNENEREWLRYYRTVIGPGRLRIGGNPGSTLPG
;
A
#
# COMPACT_ATOMS: atom_id res chain seq x y z
N MET A 1 24.19 0.45 14.10
CA MET A 1 23.04 -0.24 13.49
C MET A 1 22.81 0.40 12.13
N THR A 2 22.81 -0.38 11.04
CA THR A 2 22.60 0.16 9.69
C THR A 2 21.11 0.10 9.39
N GLN A 3 20.41 1.19 9.65
CA GLN A 3 19.02 1.35 9.20
C GLN A 3 19.02 1.33 7.67
N LYS A 4 18.23 0.44 7.07
CA LYS A 4 18.10 0.35 5.62
C LYS A 4 16.67 0.73 5.24
N LEU A 5 16.54 1.88 4.58
CA LEU A 5 15.28 2.33 4.01
C LEU A 5 15.08 1.68 2.63
N LYS A 6 13.91 1.12 2.41
CA LYS A 6 13.43 0.60 1.13
C LYS A 6 12.15 1.35 0.76
N VAL A 7 12.17 2.06 -0.36
CA VAL A 7 10.98 2.73 -0.90
C VAL A 7 10.32 1.81 -1.92
N ILE A 8 9.04 1.52 -1.73
CA ILE A 8 8.25 0.65 -2.60
C ILE A 8 7.16 1.50 -3.26
N PRO A 9 7.28 1.83 -4.56
CA PRO A 9 6.23 2.56 -5.26
C PRO A 9 5.02 1.64 -5.49
N VAL A 10 3.83 2.14 -5.16
CA VAL A 10 2.56 1.48 -5.51
C VAL A 10 1.97 2.22 -6.70
N THR A 11 1.92 1.55 -7.83
CA THR A 11 1.47 2.12 -9.11
C THR A 11 0.21 1.43 -9.64
N VAL A 12 -0.58 2.17 -10.41
CA VAL A 12 -1.71 1.67 -11.19
C VAL A 12 -1.63 2.22 -12.60
N ARG A 13 -1.69 1.33 -13.60
CA ARG A 13 -1.69 1.70 -15.03
C ARG A 13 -0.65 2.79 -15.30
N ASP A 14 0.57 2.55 -14.81
CA ASP A 14 1.73 3.42 -14.96
C ASP A 14 1.71 4.76 -14.19
N SER A 15 0.68 5.01 -13.38
CA SER A 15 0.58 6.16 -12.48
C SER A 15 0.98 5.78 -11.05
N LEU A 16 1.83 6.60 -10.42
CA LEU A 16 2.19 6.45 -9.01
C LEU A 16 1.02 6.91 -8.13
N LEU A 17 0.58 6.04 -7.23
CA LEU A 17 -0.49 6.37 -6.29
C LEU A 17 0.06 6.84 -4.95
N PHE A 18 0.94 6.04 -4.37
CA PHE A 18 1.60 6.32 -3.11
C PHE A 18 2.87 5.48 -3.00
N THR A 19 3.69 5.83 -2.01
CA THR A 19 4.95 5.17 -1.72
C THR A 19 4.88 4.53 -0.34
N ILE A 20 5.41 3.32 -0.22
CA ILE A 20 5.61 2.68 1.09
C ILE A 20 7.09 2.81 1.43
N GLU A 21 7.37 3.56 2.47
CA GLU A 21 8.70 3.67 3.07
C GLU A 21 8.84 2.58 4.12
N LEU A 22 9.64 1.54 3.83
CA LEU A 22 9.90 0.43 4.73
C LEU A 22 11.31 0.58 5.34
N LEU A 23 11.37 0.71 6.66
CA LEU A 23 12.60 0.81 7.43
C LEU A 23 12.92 -0.54 8.10
N ASP A 24 14.11 -1.07 7.83
CA ASP A 24 14.68 -2.22 8.54
C ASP A 24 15.40 -1.72 9.81
N GLU A 25 14.83 -2.05 10.97
CA GLU A 25 15.28 -1.62 12.30
C GLU A 25 15.75 -2.81 13.16
N ARG A 26 16.18 -3.92 12.54
CA ARG A 26 16.58 -5.11 13.29
C ARG A 26 17.65 -4.80 14.37
N PRO A 27 17.50 -5.37 15.58
CA PRO A 27 16.60 -6.45 15.95
C PRO A 27 15.14 -6.03 16.27
N ASP A 28 14.83 -4.74 16.31
CA ASP A 28 13.52 -4.22 16.74
C ASP A 28 12.38 -4.52 15.74
N GLY A 29 12.73 -4.83 14.50
CA GLY A 29 11.81 -5.32 13.47
C GLY A 29 11.82 -4.44 12.23
N PHE A 30 10.63 -4.17 11.70
CA PHE A 30 10.41 -3.32 10.54
C PHE A 30 9.31 -2.30 10.82
N SER A 31 9.53 -1.07 10.36
CA SER A 31 8.54 -0.01 10.37
C SER A 31 8.17 0.34 8.93
N ALA A 32 6.89 0.66 8.69
CA ALA A 32 6.42 1.14 7.40
C ALA A 32 5.61 2.42 7.55
N CYS A 33 5.87 3.36 6.65
CA CYS A 33 5.13 4.61 6.49
C CYS A 33 4.56 4.69 5.07
N VAL A 34 3.33 5.19 4.95
CA VAL A 34 2.74 5.63 3.68
C VAL A 34 2.34 7.09 3.87
N PRO A 35 3.24 8.06 3.58
CA PRO A 35 3.02 9.47 3.89
C PRO A 35 1.73 10.03 3.26
N GLU A 36 1.46 9.66 2.01
CA GLU A 36 0.31 10.13 1.23
C GLU A 36 -1.02 9.67 1.84
N LEU A 37 -0.99 8.58 2.60
CA LEU A 37 -2.14 8.01 3.28
C LEU A 37 -2.08 8.18 4.80
N ALA A 38 -1.10 8.90 5.35
CA ALA A 38 -0.93 9.03 6.80
C ALA A 38 -1.01 7.68 7.54
N ILE A 39 -0.51 6.60 6.92
CA ILE A 39 -0.48 5.26 7.51
C ILE A 39 0.90 5.04 8.10
N TYR A 40 0.94 4.61 9.36
CA TYR A 40 2.14 4.16 10.03
C TYR A 40 1.88 2.82 10.71
N THR A 41 2.75 1.85 10.52
CA THR A 41 2.64 0.53 11.14
C THR A 41 4.01 -0.13 11.31
N CYS A 42 4.11 -1.12 12.19
CA CYS A 42 5.34 -1.86 12.44
C CYS A 42 5.07 -3.36 12.52
N GLY A 43 6.11 -4.19 12.45
CA GLY A 43 6.00 -5.64 12.55
C GLY A 43 7.36 -6.31 12.76
N ALA A 44 7.32 -7.56 13.24
CA ALA A 44 8.54 -8.33 13.50
C ALA A 44 9.27 -8.74 12.20
N THR A 45 8.55 -8.80 11.08
CA THR A 45 9.09 -9.17 9.76
C THR A 45 8.62 -8.19 8.69
N GLU A 46 9.39 -8.08 7.59
CA GLU A 46 9.00 -7.31 6.40
C GLU A 46 7.62 -7.74 5.89
N ALA A 47 7.37 -9.06 5.78
CA ALA A 47 6.11 -9.59 5.28
C ALA A 47 4.92 -9.22 6.17
N GLN A 48 5.07 -9.30 7.50
CA GLN A 48 4.02 -8.92 8.44
C GLN A 48 3.71 -7.42 8.34
N THR A 49 4.75 -6.59 8.26
CA THR A 49 4.63 -5.13 8.19
C THR A 49 3.92 -4.71 6.91
N LEU A 50 4.32 -5.27 5.75
CA LEU A 50 3.65 -5.01 4.48
C LEU A 50 2.20 -5.50 4.46
N ASN A 51 1.89 -6.61 5.12
CA ASN A 51 0.50 -7.09 5.22
C ASN A 51 -0.36 -6.13 6.06
N ARG A 52 0.19 -5.54 7.13
CA ARG A 52 -0.49 -4.51 7.92
C ARG A 52 -0.72 -3.23 7.12
N VAL A 53 0.27 -2.78 6.34
CA VAL A 53 0.10 -1.65 5.40
C VAL A 53 -1.07 -1.92 4.45
N ARG A 54 -1.13 -3.09 3.82
CA ARG A 54 -2.24 -3.46 2.92
C ARG A 54 -3.60 -3.35 3.60
N LYS A 55 -3.72 -3.82 4.84
CA LYS A 55 -4.96 -3.75 5.63
C LYS A 55 -5.39 -2.31 5.88
N HIS A 56 -4.48 -1.47 6.37
CA HIS A 56 -4.77 -0.05 6.63
C HIS A 56 -5.08 0.73 5.37
N VAL A 57 -4.40 0.42 4.26
CA VAL A 57 -4.71 1.00 2.95
C VAL A 57 -6.16 0.65 2.56
N ALA A 58 -6.55 -0.63 2.67
CA ALA A 58 -7.91 -1.05 2.35
C ALA A 58 -8.95 -0.36 3.26
N GLU A 59 -8.73 -0.34 4.58
CA GLU A 59 -9.60 0.34 5.56
C GLU A 59 -9.77 1.82 5.21
N LYS A 60 -8.66 2.54 4.99
CA LYS A 60 -8.70 3.97 4.65
C LYS A 60 -9.48 4.24 3.36
N TYR A 61 -9.38 3.36 2.38
CA TYR A 61 -10.11 3.51 1.13
C TYR A 61 -11.59 3.12 1.25
N GLU A 62 -11.95 2.12 2.06
CA GLU A 62 -13.36 1.82 2.39
C GLU A 62 -14.04 3.02 3.06
N ASP A 63 -13.33 3.69 3.96
CA ASP A 63 -13.79 4.94 4.57
C ASP A 63 -14.00 6.04 3.51
N LEU A 64 -13.09 6.18 2.55
CA LEU A 64 -13.21 7.13 1.44
C LEU A 64 -14.38 6.80 0.50
N VAL A 65 -14.67 5.52 0.24
CA VAL A 65 -15.84 5.12 -0.57
C VAL A 65 -17.15 5.50 0.12
N SER A 66 -17.16 5.41 1.45
CA SER A 66 -18.32 5.69 2.30
C SER A 66 -18.42 7.17 2.71
N SER A 67 -17.41 7.98 2.37
CA SER A 67 -17.31 9.37 2.80
C SER A 67 -18.23 10.28 1.98
N PRO A 68 -19.00 11.18 2.64
CA PRO A 68 -19.76 12.23 1.95
C PRO A 68 -18.85 13.38 1.45
N VAL A 69 -17.54 13.33 1.73
CA VAL A 69 -16.57 14.36 1.36
C VAL A 69 -16.13 14.17 -0.09
N PRO A 70 -16.07 15.24 -0.90
CA PRO A 70 -15.56 15.15 -2.26
C PRO A 70 -14.09 14.71 -2.26
N LEU A 71 -13.84 13.62 -2.97
CA LEU A 71 -12.53 13.00 -3.11
C LEU A 71 -11.60 13.84 -4.00
N ASN A 72 -10.31 13.85 -3.66
CA ASN A 72 -9.29 14.47 -4.50
C ASN A 72 -9.04 13.66 -5.79
N GLU A 73 -8.20 14.18 -6.70
CA GLU A 73 -7.93 13.53 -8.00
C GLU A 73 -7.32 12.13 -7.84
N ASN A 74 -6.34 11.97 -6.96
CA ASN A 74 -5.68 10.69 -6.68
C ASN A 74 -6.65 9.67 -6.08
N GLU A 75 -7.51 10.10 -5.15
CA GLU A 75 -8.54 9.27 -4.52
C GLU A 75 -9.61 8.80 -5.52
N ARG A 76 -10.00 9.67 -6.47
CA ARG A 76 -10.96 9.33 -7.53
C ARG A 76 -10.40 8.33 -8.53
N GLU A 77 -9.16 8.51 -8.98
CA GLU A 77 -8.51 7.58 -9.91
C GLU A 77 -8.36 6.18 -9.30
N TRP A 78 -7.98 6.12 -8.02
CA TRP A 78 -7.89 4.85 -7.30
C TRP A 78 -9.26 4.21 -7.10
N LEU A 79 -10.30 4.94 -6.70
CA LEU A 79 -11.65 4.39 -6.58
C LEU A 79 -12.15 3.79 -7.89
N ARG A 80 -11.87 4.47 -9.00
CA ARG A 80 -12.19 3.99 -10.34
C ARG A 80 -11.46 2.68 -10.64
N TYR A 81 -10.18 2.57 -10.27
CA TYR A 81 -9.41 1.34 -10.42
C TYR A 81 -9.87 0.22 -9.48
N TYR A 82 -10.13 0.54 -8.21
CA TYR A 82 -10.63 -0.40 -7.19
C TYR A 82 -11.95 -1.01 -7.66
N ARG A 83 -12.96 -0.18 -8.00
CA ARG A 83 -14.26 -0.66 -8.50
C ARG A 83 -14.18 -1.48 -9.80
N THR A 84 -13.17 -1.27 -10.64
CA THR A 84 -13.08 -1.93 -11.97
C THR A 84 -12.16 -3.15 -12.00
N VAL A 85 -11.14 -3.22 -11.15
CA VAL A 85 -10.09 -4.25 -11.21
C VAL A 85 -9.95 -5.00 -9.89
N ILE A 86 -10.20 -4.32 -8.77
CA ILE A 86 -10.07 -4.85 -7.41
C ILE A 86 -11.47 -4.87 -6.80
N GLY A 87 -12.31 -5.83 -7.20
CA GLY A 87 -13.35 -6.28 -6.26
C GLY A 87 -12.70 -6.52 -4.88
N PRO A 88 -13.41 -6.39 -3.75
CA PRO A 88 -12.88 -6.22 -2.38
C PRO A 88 -11.88 -7.28 -1.83
N GLY A 89 -11.28 -8.13 -2.67
CA GLY A 89 -10.23 -9.09 -2.31
C GLY A 89 -9.03 -9.20 -3.28
N ARG A 90 -8.72 -8.22 -4.14
CA ARG A 90 -7.58 -8.34 -5.11
C ARG A 90 -6.58 -7.18 -5.14
N LEU A 91 -6.14 -6.67 -3.98
CA LEU A 91 -4.99 -5.75 -3.95
C LEU A 91 -3.68 -6.53 -4.17
N ARG A 92 -3.23 -6.65 -5.42
CA ARG A 92 -1.88 -7.14 -5.74
C ARG A 92 -0.89 -6.00 -5.57
N ILE A 93 -0.21 -5.92 -4.42
CA ILE A 93 1.06 -5.16 -4.34
C ILE A 93 2.09 -5.99 -5.09
N GLY A 94 2.30 -5.66 -6.37
CA GLY A 94 3.27 -6.31 -7.24
C GLY A 94 4.69 -5.89 -6.86
N GLY A 95 5.50 -6.88 -6.49
CA GLY A 95 6.91 -6.85 -6.83
C GLY A 95 7.05 -7.11 -8.34
N ASN A 96 7.99 -6.39 -8.96
CA ASN A 96 8.56 -6.55 -10.31
C ASN A 96 7.60 -6.96 -11.47
N PRO A 97 7.56 -6.22 -12.60
CA PRO A 97 6.85 -6.66 -13.80
C PRO A 97 7.57 -7.87 -14.40
N GLY A 98 7.25 -9.09 -13.95
CA GLY A 98 7.90 -10.30 -14.46
C GLY A 98 7.53 -11.63 -13.82
N SER A 99 6.45 -11.74 -13.03
CA SER A 99 6.08 -13.03 -12.45
C SER A 99 4.58 -13.28 -12.51
N THR A 100 4.14 -13.76 -13.67
CA THR A 100 2.89 -14.51 -13.82
C THR A 100 3.08 -15.85 -13.11
N LEU A 101 2.35 -16.09 -12.00
CA LEU A 101 2.18 -17.44 -11.48
C LEU A 101 0.98 -18.09 -12.19
N PRO A 102 1.13 -19.31 -12.76
CA PRO A 102 0.01 -20.07 -13.28
C PRO A 102 -0.77 -20.70 -12.13
N GLY A 103 -2.09 -20.69 -12.26
CA GLY A 103 -3.06 -21.39 -11.41
C GLY A 103 -4.40 -21.38 -12.11
#